data_AF-A0A9D6WJB9-F1
#
_entry.id   AF-A0A9D6WJB9-F1
#
_cell.length_a   1.000
_cell.length_b   1.000
_cell.length_c   1.000
_cell.angle_alpha   90.00
_cell.angle_beta   90.00
_cell.angle_gamma   90.00
#
_symmetry.space_group_name_H-M   'P 1'
#
loop_
_entity.id
_entity.type
_entity.pdbx_description
1 polymer ?
#
loop_
_entity_poly.entity_id
_entity_poly.type
_entity_poly.pdbx_seq_one_letter_code
_entity_poly.pdbx_strand_id
1 'polypeptide(L)'
;MDGTIQTLPIEQGQKYDEKTGDGAVAFVSTGGRRGSSIVFTPRGARPDQSARIKLCVLKDASGNPRVDRAGHPMYRSVPAPVEYFDHWRDNNNSTATRVTISRNWLLEEAEEGECETRLLEKREGLPTSRQEKTVKWGIDQISTVIEDGEVKSYPQEAEVVRDGQIVWQTIGQREERPQAILHSVLKVKVWAGDFDVHRLEPSYQNSWSVTADVYYTDTDSVRINTVWGNLPAWLQQEAMAMRPVCSCGRQRVDIPNVSDGYTHCELCRNEEGCDHCGRGDTRVKISDGKKICSACEQMAEQIKHAEQKLEPAARQTVADEAKRLLAGKAVPREAGEIILASLLDAARDSVECAGFAWYYFCVSGVFGSKFSPEALEILALLPVAQGNGLARMAGWLIGGGGRRVSECENSDYFWKTQVQGKEELPDLRWNAPTPSCAVRLRGPIRPPKPPATKPAGAKPPETTTTASGFDLSQLFGGQAHVRK
;
A
#
# COMPACT_ATOMS: atom_id res chain seq x y z
N MET A 1 47.25 32.63 50.72
CA MET A 1 45.95 32.45 51.41
C MET A 1 45.88 33.17 52.75
N ASP A 2 46.88 33.99 53.12
CA ASP A 2 46.77 34.79 54.34
C ASP A 2 45.63 35.80 54.22
N GLY A 3 44.79 35.92 55.25
CA GLY A 3 43.65 36.82 55.29
C GLY A 3 42.39 36.37 54.54
N THR A 4 42.40 35.24 53.81
CA THR A 4 41.23 34.76 53.07
C THR A 4 40.24 34.05 53.99
N ILE A 5 38.95 34.23 53.74
CA ILE A 5 37.88 33.46 54.40
C ILE A 5 37.69 32.16 53.61
N GLN A 6 37.60 31.03 54.32
CA GLN A 6 37.37 29.71 53.75
C GLN A 6 36.30 28.99 54.59
N THR A 7 35.41 28.26 53.92
CA THR A 7 34.53 27.29 54.59
C THR A 7 35.23 25.95 54.55
N LEU A 8 35.69 25.45 55.70
CA LEU A 8 36.44 24.21 55.79
C LEU A 8 35.74 23.20 56.71
N PRO A 9 35.77 21.90 56.36
CA PRO A 9 35.37 20.85 57.28
C PRO A 9 36.35 20.80 58.46
N ILE A 10 35.81 20.61 59.65
CA ILE A 10 36.55 20.56 60.90
C ILE A 10 36.80 19.09 61.26
N GLU A 11 38.04 18.79 61.59
CA GLU A 11 38.52 17.47 61.97
C GLU A 11 39.03 17.46 63.41
N GLN A 12 39.05 16.26 64.00
CA GLN A 12 39.58 16.04 65.33
C GLN A 12 41.11 16.12 65.32
N GLY A 13 41.66 17.15 65.98
CA GLY A 13 43.11 17.26 66.16
C GLY A 13 43.63 16.34 67.28
N GLN A 14 44.94 16.06 67.27
CA GLN A 14 45.60 15.19 68.25
C GLN A 14 45.49 15.66 69.71
N LYS A 15 45.17 16.94 69.93
CA LYS A 15 45.02 17.55 71.25
C LYS A 15 43.60 18.11 71.45
N TYR A 16 42.61 17.54 70.75
CA TYR A 16 41.24 17.99 70.87
C TYR A 16 40.69 17.71 72.27
N ASP A 17 40.12 18.73 72.91
CA ASP A 17 39.40 18.64 74.17
C ASP A 17 37.90 18.89 73.92
N GLU A 18 37.10 17.84 74.08
CA GLU A 18 35.65 17.84 73.87
C GLU A 18 34.91 18.87 74.73
N LYS A 19 35.39 19.15 75.95
CA LYS A 19 34.71 20.08 76.88
C LYS A 19 34.90 21.53 76.47
N THR A 20 36.06 21.86 75.93
CA THR A 20 36.43 23.24 75.62
C THR A 20 36.30 23.57 74.14
N GLY A 21 36.20 22.55 73.27
CA GLY A 21 36.22 22.70 71.82
C GLY A 21 37.55 23.24 71.31
N ASP A 22 38.62 23.06 72.09
CA ASP A 22 39.98 23.48 71.75
C ASP A 22 40.75 22.32 71.11
N GLY A 23 41.72 22.64 70.26
CA GLY A 23 42.56 21.63 69.58
C GLY A 23 41.94 20.96 68.36
N ALA A 24 40.81 21.48 67.84
CA ALA A 24 40.28 21.08 66.54
C ALA A 24 41.14 21.66 65.40
N VAL A 25 41.14 20.97 64.25
CA VAL A 25 41.95 21.35 63.09
C VAL A 25 41.12 21.29 61.82
N ALA A 26 41.55 22.01 60.78
CA ALA A 26 41.02 21.89 59.44
C ALA A 26 42.18 21.83 58.45
N PHE A 27 41.90 21.44 57.21
CA PHE A 27 42.90 21.34 56.16
C PHE A 27 42.51 22.22 54.98
N VAL A 28 43.42 23.11 54.57
CA VAL A 28 43.24 23.94 53.37
C VAL A 28 44.16 23.45 52.26
N SER A 29 43.60 23.25 51.06
CA SER A 29 44.38 22.87 49.88
C SER A 29 45.21 24.05 49.40
N THR A 30 46.52 23.87 49.22
CA THR A 30 47.43 24.95 48.79
C THR A 30 47.67 25.01 47.28
N GLY A 31 46.83 24.34 46.47
CA GLY A 31 46.89 24.41 45.00
C GLY A 31 47.99 23.56 44.35
N GLY A 32 48.74 22.77 45.12
CA GLY A 32 49.70 21.77 44.61
C GLY A 32 49.10 20.35 44.60
N ARG A 33 49.58 19.47 43.71
CA ARG A 33 49.02 18.11 43.50
C ARG A 33 49.04 17.19 44.74
N ARG A 34 49.74 17.49 45.84
CA ARG A 34 49.82 16.65 47.05
C ARG A 34 50.17 17.41 48.34
N GLY A 35 49.43 18.47 48.68
CA GLY A 35 49.70 19.18 49.95
C GLY A 35 48.48 19.92 50.52
N SER A 36 48.12 19.56 51.75
CA SER A 36 47.16 20.29 52.58
C SER A 36 47.89 20.97 53.72
N SER A 37 47.62 22.25 53.94
CA SER A 37 48.13 22.98 55.09
C SER A 37 47.23 22.77 56.30
N ILE A 38 47.83 22.51 57.46
CA ILE A 38 47.12 22.42 58.74
C ILE A 38 46.63 23.81 59.16
N VAL A 39 45.36 23.91 59.51
CA VAL A 39 44.70 25.11 60.04
C VAL A 39 44.23 24.81 61.47
N PHE A 40 44.77 25.51 62.45
CA PHE A 40 44.28 25.46 63.84
C PHE A 40 43.02 26.31 63.95
N THR A 41 41.90 25.70 64.32
CA THR A 41 40.58 26.35 64.34
C THR A 41 40.38 27.18 65.61
N PRO A 42 39.46 28.16 65.62
CA PRO A 42 39.12 28.90 66.83
C PRO A 42 38.41 27.98 67.84
N ARG A 43 38.46 28.36 69.11
CA ARG A 43 37.75 27.66 70.18
C ARG A 43 36.25 27.62 69.90
N GLY A 44 35.62 26.46 70.13
CA GLY A 44 34.19 26.24 69.89
C GLY A 44 33.90 25.51 68.57
N ALA A 45 34.90 25.33 67.71
CA ALA A 45 34.79 24.43 66.57
C ALA A 45 34.77 22.96 67.06
N ARG A 46 33.87 22.14 66.50
CA ARG A 46 33.72 20.71 66.78
C ARG A 46 34.06 19.90 65.53
N PRO A 47 34.61 18.69 65.66
CA PRO A 47 34.75 17.77 64.55
C PRO A 47 33.41 17.51 63.85
N ASP A 48 33.46 17.14 62.57
CA ASP A 48 32.32 16.77 61.72
C ASP A 48 31.36 17.92 61.34
N GLN A 49 31.68 19.16 61.70
CA GLN A 49 30.98 20.34 61.20
C GLN A 49 31.83 21.11 60.18
N SER A 50 31.23 22.08 59.50
CA SER A 50 31.97 23.05 58.66
C SER A 50 31.98 24.43 59.33
N ALA A 51 33.08 25.17 59.18
CA ALA A 51 33.18 26.52 59.72
C ALA A 51 33.79 27.49 58.69
N ARG A 52 33.25 28.71 58.65
CA ARG A 52 33.81 29.86 57.94
C ARG A 52 34.89 30.47 58.81
N ILE A 53 36.14 30.34 58.39
CA ILE A 53 37.27 30.82 59.16
C ILE A 53 38.16 31.71 58.30
N LYS A 54 38.68 32.78 58.90
CA LYS A 54 39.68 33.64 58.27
C LYS A 54 41.06 33.10 58.59
N LEU A 55 41.82 32.76 57.56
CA LEU A 55 43.15 32.18 57.71
C LEU A 55 44.18 33.25 58.08
N CYS A 56 45.03 32.97 59.07
CA CYS A 56 46.18 33.77 59.45
C CYS A 56 47.43 32.90 59.46
N VAL A 57 48.44 33.23 58.67
CA VAL A 57 49.69 32.45 58.63
C VAL A 57 50.36 32.51 60.02
N LEU A 58 50.69 31.34 60.58
CA LEU A 58 51.48 31.29 61.81
C LEU A 58 52.90 31.73 61.51
N LYS A 59 53.42 32.69 62.30
CA LYS A 59 54.80 33.15 62.19
C LYS A 59 55.65 32.65 63.37
N ASP A 60 56.93 32.41 63.12
CA ASP A 60 57.91 32.14 64.16
C ASP A 60 58.38 33.43 64.86
N ALA A 61 59.30 33.32 65.82
CA ALA A 61 59.82 34.47 66.56
C ALA A 61 60.61 35.45 65.66
N SER A 62 61.05 34.99 64.49
CA SER A 62 61.77 35.77 63.49
C SER A 62 60.83 36.38 62.42
N GLY A 63 59.52 36.13 62.51
CA GLY A 63 58.52 36.63 61.58
C GLY A 63 58.31 35.79 60.32
N ASN A 64 59.00 34.64 60.18
CA ASN A 64 58.86 33.74 59.04
C ASN A 64 57.67 32.79 59.22
N PRO A 65 57.01 32.33 58.14
CA PRO A 65 55.94 31.34 58.23
C PRO A 65 56.42 30.05 58.92
N ARG A 66 55.70 29.61 59.96
CA ARG A 66 55.88 28.28 60.52
C ARG A 66 55.37 27.27 59.50
N VAL A 67 56.21 26.28 59.23
CA VAL A 67 55.88 25.17 58.34
C VAL A 67 55.72 23.88 59.12
N ASP A 68 54.88 22.97 58.61
CA ASP A 68 54.73 21.62 59.14
C ASP A 68 55.91 20.71 58.70
N ARG A 69 55.84 19.42 59.03
CA ARG A 69 56.87 18.43 58.64
C ARG A 69 57.01 18.24 57.13
N ALA A 70 55.98 18.56 56.36
CA ALA A 70 55.97 18.48 54.90
C ALA A 70 56.44 19.80 54.24
N GLY A 71 56.81 20.81 55.04
CA GLY A 71 57.22 22.12 54.55
C GLY A 71 56.05 23.02 54.16
N HIS A 72 54.81 22.66 54.49
CA HIS A 72 53.64 23.47 54.20
C HIS A 72 53.41 24.51 55.30
N PRO A 73 53.04 25.75 54.97
CA PRO A 73 52.74 26.76 55.97
C PRO A 73 51.57 26.30 56.85
N MET A 74 51.69 26.51 58.15
CA MET A 74 50.62 26.29 59.10
C MET A 74 49.83 27.57 59.30
N TYR A 75 48.53 27.45 59.45
CA TYR A 75 47.64 28.58 59.69
C TYR A 75 47.04 28.49 61.08
N ARG A 76 46.90 29.62 61.75
CA ARG A 76 45.93 29.80 62.82
C ARG A 76 44.76 30.53 62.20
N SER A 77 43.55 30.13 62.52
CA SER A 77 42.39 30.86 62.03
C SER A 77 41.71 31.66 63.13
N VAL A 78 40.97 32.67 62.70
CA VAL A 78 40.04 33.43 63.54
C VAL A 78 38.63 33.26 62.97
N PRO A 79 37.58 33.38 63.80
CA PRO A 79 36.20 33.38 63.32
C PRO A 79 36.03 34.34 62.13
N ALA A 80 35.42 33.88 61.04
CA ALA A 80 35.07 34.80 59.96
C ALA A 80 34.03 35.82 60.45
N PRO A 81 34.03 37.04 59.89
CA PRO A 81 32.94 38.00 60.11
C PRO A 81 31.58 37.37 59.76
N VAL A 82 30.55 37.77 60.51
CA VAL A 82 29.16 37.42 60.21
C VAL A 82 28.83 37.86 58.79
N GLU A 83 28.22 36.96 58.03
CA GLU A 83 27.73 37.24 56.68
C GLU A 83 26.25 37.55 56.77
N TYR A 84 25.83 38.63 56.13
CA TYR A 84 24.44 39.03 56.07
C TYR A 84 23.94 38.85 54.64
N PHE A 85 22.79 38.20 54.49
CA PHE A 85 22.12 38.08 53.21
C PHE A 85 20.61 38.18 53.41
N ASP A 86 19.91 38.65 52.39
CA ASP A 86 18.47 38.85 52.43
C ASP A 86 17.76 37.67 51.78
N HIS A 87 16.83 37.06 52.51
CA HIS A 87 15.93 36.02 52.00
C HIS A 87 14.48 36.48 52.12
N TRP A 88 13.64 36.02 51.21
CA TRP A 88 12.19 36.09 51.39
C TRP A 88 11.72 34.92 52.27
N ARG A 89 10.83 35.21 53.20
CA ARG A 89 10.10 34.26 54.06
C ARG A 89 8.62 34.34 53.70
N ASP A 90 7.99 33.20 53.48
CA ASP A 90 6.53 33.13 53.29
C ASP A 90 5.82 33.25 54.64
N ASN A 91 4.82 34.13 54.72
CA ASN A 91 4.03 34.34 55.93
C ASN A 91 2.75 33.47 55.98
N ASN A 92 2.53 32.60 54.98
CA ASN A 92 1.34 31.73 54.85
C ASN A 92 -0.01 32.49 54.79
N ASN A 93 0.01 33.76 54.44
CA ASN A 93 -1.17 34.63 54.35
C ASN A 93 -1.20 35.44 53.04
N SER A 94 -0.59 34.91 51.98
CA SER A 94 -0.39 35.59 50.68
C SER A 94 0.56 36.79 50.72
N THR A 95 1.40 36.89 51.75
CA THR A 95 2.48 37.89 51.83
C THR A 95 3.82 37.21 52.05
N ALA A 96 4.89 37.87 51.62
CA ALA A 96 6.25 37.47 51.92
C ALA A 96 7.00 38.63 52.58
N THR A 97 7.84 38.31 53.55
CA THR A 97 8.69 39.27 54.25
C THR A 97 10.15 39.03 53.86
N ARG A 98 10.84 40.07 53.39
CA ARG A 98 12.28 40.06 53.22
C ARG A 98 12.92 40.19 54.60
N VAL A 99 13.61 39.14 55.03
CA VAL A 99 14.32 39.06 56.30
C VAL A 99 15.82 39.06 56.03
N THR A 100 16.57 39.77 56.88
CA THR A 100 18.03 39.69 56.85
C THR A 100 18.46 38.55 57.75
N ILE A 101 19.12 37.56 57.16
CA ILE A 101 19.67 36.41 57.85
C ILE A 101 21.15 36.68 58.09
N SER A 102 21.59 36.57 59.33
CA SER A 102 23.00 36.45 59.66
C SER A 102 23.41 34.99 59.61
N ARG A 103 24.55 34.72 59.01
CA ARG A 103 25.23 33.43 59.09
C ARG A 103 26.56 33.62 59.79
N ASN A 104 26.67 33.02 60.98
CA ASN A 104 27.88 33.12 61.78
C ASN A 104 29.03 32.26 61.19
N TRP A 105 30.16 32.28 61.87
CA TRP A 105 31.35 31.54 61.44
C TRP A 105 31.21 30.00 61.58
N LEU A 106 30.20 29.52 62.30
CA LEU A 106 29.82 28.10 62.43
C LEU A 106 28.71 27.68 61.46
N LEU A 107 28.36 28.55 60.50
CA LEU A 107 27.26 28.36 59.54
C LEU A 107 25.86 28.32 60.17
N GLU A 108 25.73 28.69 61.45
CA GLU A 108 24.42 28.83 62.09
C GLU A 108 23.76 30.11 61.57
N GLU A 109 22.49 29.97 61.21
CA GLU A 109 21.68 31.05 60.68
C GLU A 109 20.76 31.60 61.78
N ALA A 110 20.70 32.93 61.88
CA ALA A 110 19.78 33.64 62.75
C ALA A 110 19.09 34.76 61.95
N GLU A 111 17.82 35.00 62.24
CA GLU A 111 17.09 36.14 61.71
C GLU A 111 17.42 37.38 62.54
N GLU A 112 17.99 38.40 61.90
CA GLU A 112 18.41 39.64 62.58
C GLU A 112 17.34 40.73 62.53
N GLY A 113 16.47 40.67 61.52
CA GLY A 113 15.37 41.62 61.38
C GLY A 113 14.56 41.47 60.09
N GLU A 114 13.40 42.12 60.11
CA GLU A 114 12.50 42.23 58.98
C GLU A 114 12.72 43.56 58.24
N CYS A 115 12.92 43.50 56.93
CA CYS A 115 13.20 44.68 56.11
C CYS A 115 11.93 45.21 55.43
N GLU A 116 11.16 44.33 54.80
CA GLU A 116 10.03 44.70 53.95
C GLU A 116 9.02 43.55 53.89
N THR A 117 7.73 43.85 53.96
CA THR A 117 6.66 42.88 53.70
C THR A 117 5.86 43.32 52.48
N ARG A 118 5.65 42.40 51.53
CA ARG A 118 4.83 42.66 50.34
C ARG A 118 3.84 41.53 50.07
N LEU A 119 2.79 41.87 49.34
CA LEU A 119 1.82 40.90 48.84
C LEU A 119 2.46 40.07 47.72
N LEU A 120 2.19 38.76 47.71
CA LEU A 120 2.55 37.88 46.59
C LEU A 120 1.58 38.11 45.44
N GLU A 121 2.13 38.42 44.27
CA GLU A 121 1.32 38.75 43.10
C GLU A 121 0.77 37.48 42.41
N LYS A 122 -0.36 37.67 41.72
CA LYS A 122 -0.94 36.68 40.81
C LYS A 122 -1.05 37.29 39.43
N ARG A 123 -0.73 36.51 38.41
CA ARG A 123 -0.85 36.95 37.01
C ARG A 123 -1.29 35.83 36.09
N GLU A 124 -1.74 36.21 34.92
CA GLU A 124 -1.86 35.29 33.79
C GLU A 124 -0.53 35.26 33.06
N GLY A 125 0.04 34.07 32.88
CA GLY A 125 1.24 33.88 32.06
C GLY A 125 0.91 33.97 30.57
N LEU A 126 1.93 33.76 29.73
CA LEU A 126 1.76 33.84 28.28
C LEU A 126 0.82 32.72 27.78
N PRO A 127 -0.20 33.06 26.97
CA PRO A 127 -1.14 32.06 26.49
C PRO A 127 -0.48 31.10 25.50
N THR A 128 -0.91 29.85 25.55
CA THR A 128 -0.60 28.84 24.54
C THR A 128 -1.88 28.47 23.80
N SER A 129 -1.81 28.37 22.47
CA SER A 129 -2.95 27.94 21.66
C SER A 129 -2.73 26.55 21.09
N ARG A 130 -3.80 25.76 21.06
CA ARG A 130 -3.87 24.49 20.33
C ARG A 130 -5.14 24.45 19.50
N GLN A 131 -5.07 23.85 18.32
CA GLN A 131 -6.25 23.59 17.49
C GLN A 131 -6.87 22.26 17.94
N GLU A 132 -8.18 22.26 18.15
CA GLU A 132 -8.96 21.08 18.52
C GLU A 132 -10.09 20.90 17.51
N LYS A 133 -10.11 19.74 16.85
CA LYS A 133 -11.13 19.39 15.85
C LYS A 133 -11.99 18.27 16.39
N THR A 134 -13.29 18.51 16.45
CA THR A 134 -14.27 17.51 16.91
C THR A 134 -15.34 17.29 15.86
N VAL A 135 -15.65 16.03 15.56
CA VAL A 135 -16.74 15.67 14.66
C VAL A 135 -18.05 15.61 15.45
N LYS A 136 -19.06 16.36 15.01
CA LYS A 136 -20.43 16.28 15.51
C LYS A 136 -21.28 15.54 14.50
N TRP A 137 -21.60 14.29 14.83
CA TRP A 137 -22.43 13.43 14.00
C TRP A 137 -23.86 13.95 13.91
N GLY A 138 -24.31 14.21 12.68
CA GLY A 138 -25.69 14.52 12.38
C GLY A 138 -26.52 13.25 12.13
N ILE A 139 -27.79 13.46 11.76
CA ILE A 139 -28.70 12.38 11.34
C ILE A 139 -28.33 11.79 9.97
N ASP A 140 -27.56 12.53 9.18
CA ASP A 140 -27.05 12.19 7.86
C ASP A 140 -25.68 12.85 7.63
N GLN A 141 -25.12 12.65 6.44
CA GLN A 141 -23.84 13.26 6.07
C GLN A 141 -23.92 14.80 6.02
N ILE A 142 -25.03 15.36 5.53
CA ILE A 142 -25.19 16.80 5.28
C ILE A 142 -25.27 17.59 6.59
N SER A 143 -25.89 17.00 7.61
CA SER A 143 -26.02 17.56 8.96
C SER A 143 -24.83 17.27 9.87
N THR A 144 -23.87 16.46 9.42
CA THR A 144 -22.61 16.23 10.15
C THR A 144 -21.67 17.40 9.92
N VAL A 145 -21.11 17.93 11.00
CA VAL A 145 -20.17 19.07 10.98
C VAL A 145 -18.90 18.76 11.74
N ILE A 146 -17.82 19.43 11.36
CA ILE A 146 -16.56 19.46 12.11
C ILE A 146 -16.48 20.81 12.81
N GLU A 147 -16.41 20.77 14.13
CA GLU A 147 -16.09 21.91 14.97
C GLU A 147 -14.57 22.06 15.01
N ASP A 148 -14.06 23.11 14.35
CA ASP A 148 -12.66 23.52 14.40
C ASP A 148 -12.53 24.71 15.36
N GLY A 149 -12.01 24.44 16.56
CA GLY A 149 -11.88 25.42 17.63
C GLY A 149 -10.43 25.62 18.05
N GLU A 150 -10.04 26.87 18.28
CA GLU A 150 -8.79 27.18 18.96
C GLU A 150 -9.01 27.11 20.48
N VAL A 151 -8.27 26.30 21.22
CA VAL A 151 -8.27 26.35 22.69
C VAL A 151 -7.11 27.20 23.14
N LYS A 152 -7.41 28.34 23.79
CA LYS A 152 -6.41 29.20 24.41
C LYS A 152 -6.26 28.82 25.87
N SER A 153 -5.06 28.41 26.24
CA SER A 153 -4.68 28.04 27.60
C SER A 153 -3.87 29.16 28.24
N TYR A 154 -4.40 29.73 29.31
CA TYR A 154 -3.72 30.74 30.11
C TYR A 154 -3.20 30.08 31.40
N PRO A 155 -1.87 29.89 31.56
CA PRO A 155 -1.33 29.44 32.83
C PRO A 155 -1.58 30.50 33.89
N GLN A 156 -2.11 30.10 35.03
CA GLN A 156 -2.29 30.95 36.19
C GLN A 156 -1.03 30.85 37.04
N GLU A 157 -0.30 31.94 37.18
CA GLU A 157 0.96 32.00 37.91
C GLU A 157 0.78 32.81 39.20
N ALA A 158 1.40 32.35 40.28
CA ALA A 158 1.51 33.08 41.52
C ALA A 158 2.98 33.16 41.95
N GLU A 159 3.36 34.29 42.53
CA GLU A 159 4.62 34.38 43.25
C GLU A 159 4.59 33.46 44.46
N VAL A 160 5.64 32.67 44.63
CA VAL A 160 5.87 31.81 45.79
C VAL A 160 7.31 31.99 46.26
N VAL A 161 7.54 31.81 47.56
CA VAL A 161 8.89 31.80 48.11
C VAL A 161 9.47 30.40 47.99
N ARG A 162 10.59 30.25 47.27
CA ARG A 162 11.36 29.02 47.15
C ARG A 162 12.84 29.32 47.33
N ASP A 163 13.48 28.58 48.22
CA ASP A 163 14.92 28.73 48.53
C ASP A 163 15.32 30.19 48.85
N GLY A 164 14.47 30.90 49.60
CA GLY A 164 14.71 32.29 49.99
C GLY A 164 14.48 33.32 48.87
N GLN A 165 13.97 32.91 47.70
CA GLN A 165 13.70 33.79 46.57
C GLN A 165 12.23 33.77 46.18
N ILE A 166 11.72 34.88 45.65
CA ILE A 166 10.39 34.92 45.05
C ILE A 166 10.50 34.45 43.60
N VAL A 167 9.75 33.40 43.28
CA VAL A 167 9.68 32.80 41.94
C VAL A 167 8.23 32.67 41.50
N TRP A 168 7.99 32.71 40.19
CA TRP A 168 6.66 32.43 39.63
C TRP A 168 6.44 30.92 39.54
N GLN A 169 5.32 30.46 40.09
CA GLN A 169 4.89 29.07 39.99
C GLN A 169 3.50 29.00 39.35
N THR A 170 3.34 28.10 38.39
CA THR A 170 2.02 27.77 37.83
C THR A 170 1.17 27.05 38.87
N ILE A 171 0.04 27.65 39.24
CA ILE A 171 -0.92 27.14 40.22
C ILE A 171 -2.19 26.59 39.58
N GLY A 172 -2.40 26.86 38.29
CA GLY A 172 -3.58 26.42 37.56
C GLY A 172 -3.53 26.80 36.09
N GLN A 173 -4.62 26.52 35.39
CA GLN A 173 -4.79 26.81 33.97
C GLN A 173 -6.24 27.18 33.71
N ARG A 174 -6.46 28.28 33.00
CA ARG A 174 -7.78 28.65 32.48
C ARG A 174 -7.80 28.37 30.99
N GLU A 175 -8.74 27.55 30.54
CA GLU A 175 -9.01 27.39 29.12
C GLU A 175 -10.11 28.35 28.69
N GLU A 176 -9.87 29.04 27.58
CA GLU A 176 -10.86 29.84 26.86
C GLU A 176 -11.07 29.19 25.49
N ARG A 177 -12.34 28.97 25.13
CA ARG A 177 -12.74 28.43 23.84
C ARG A 177 -13.50 29.52 23.09
N PRO A 178 -12.84 30.24 22.17
CA PRO A 178 -13.53 31.10 21.21
C PRO A 178 -14.55 30.28 20.41
N GLN A 179 -15.45 30.99 19.75
CA GLN A 179 -16.46 30.35 18.90
C GLN A 179 -15.79 29.49 17.82
N ALA A 180 -16.13 28.20 17.81
CA ALA A 180 -15.60 27.26 16.82
C ALA A 180 -16.12 27.59 15.42
N ILE A 181 -15.27 27.37 14.42
CA ILE A 181 -15.65 27.42 13.02
C ILE A 181 -16.28 26.06 12.68
N LEU A 182 -17.43 26.07 12.01
CA LEU A 182 -18.13 24.87 11.60
C LEU A 182 -17.83 24.58 10.13
N HIS A 183 -17.36 23.37 9.85
CA HIS A 183 -17.18 22.88 8.48
C HIS A 183 -18.18 21.77 8.18
N SER A 184 -18.90 21.88 7.06
CA SER A 184 -19.79 20.81 6.59
C SER A 184 -18.98 19.61 6.08
N VAL A 185 -19.44 18.40 6.35
CA VAL A 185 -18.77 17.17 5.90
C VAL A 185 -19.09 16.86 4.42
N LEU A 186 -18.04 16.70 3.62
CA LEU A 186 -18.13 16.39 2.19
C LEU A 186 -18.14 14.89 1.90
N LYS A 187 -17.45 14.10 2.73
CA LYS A 187 -17.33 12.65 2.56
C LYS A 187 -16.81 12.01 3.85
N VAL A 188 -17.25 10.79 4.12
CA VAL A 188 -16.65 9.96 5.16
C VAL A 188 -16.12 8.67 4.54
N LYS A 189 -14.89 8.28 4.90
CA LYS A 189 -14.31 6.99 4.53
C LYS A 189 -14.06 6.17 5.78
N VAL A 190 -14.68 5.00 5.84
CA VAL A 190 -14.50 4.03 6.93
C VAL A 190 -13.48 2.99 6.49
N TRP A 191 -12.37 2.86 7.20
CA TRP A 191 -11.30 1.91 6.88
C TRP A 191 -10.41 1.63 8.11
N ALA A 192 -9.59 0.58 8.05
CA ALA A 192 -8.70 0.15 9.14
C ALA A 192 -9.39 -0.31 10.45
N GLY A 193 -8.58 -0.82 11.37
CA GLY A 193 -9.02 -1.48 12.61
C GLY A 193 -9.47 -2.93 12.39
N ASP A 194 -10.11 -3.51 13.40
CA ASP A 194 -10.72 -4.85 13.31
C ASP A 194 -11.74 -4.89 12.17
N PHE A 195 -12.42 -3.78 11.92
CA PHE A 195 -13.34 -3.65 10.80
C PHE A 195 -12.68 -4.04 9.48
N ASP A 196 -11.44 -3.63 9.20
CA ASP A 196 -10.80 -3.93 7.91
C ASP A 196 -10.47 -5.42 7.74
N VAL A 197 -10.11 -6.09 8.83
CA VAL A 197 -9.84 -7.53 8.87
C VAL A 197 -11.12 -8.33 8.67
N HIS A 198 -12.21 -7.87 9.28
CA HIS A 198 -13.50 -8.56 9.32
C HIS A 198 -14.54 -7.96 8.37
N ARG A 199 -14.14 -7.06 7.45
CA ARG A 199 -15.06 -6.31 6.56
C ARG A 199 -15.87 -7.19 5.62
N LEU A 200 -15.46 -8.45 5.44
CA LEU A 200 -16.15 -9.42 4.60
C LEU A 200 -17.04 -10.38 5.40
N GLU A 201 -17.10 -10.25 6.72
CA GLU A 201 -18.01 -11.05 7.53
C GLU A 201 -19.47 -10.61 7.34
N PRO A 202 -20.43 -11.54 7.39
CA PRO A 202 -21.84 -11.24 7.14
C PRO A 202 -22.44 -10.31 8.20
N SER A 203 -21.94 -10.34 9.43
CA SER A 203 -22.40 -9.52 10.55
C SER A 203 -21.23 -8.76 11.17
N TYR A 204 -21.43 -7.48 11.46
CA TYR A 204 -20.41 -6.66 12.12
C TYR A 204 -20.69 -6.55 13.61
N GLN A 205 -19.65 -6.65 14.43
CA GLN A 205 -19.78 -6.51 15.88
C GLN A 205 -19.56 -5.05 16.30
N ASN A 206 -20.38 -4.56 17.22
CA ASN A 206 -20.29 -3.17 17.70
C ASN A 206 -18.96 -2.83 18.38
N SER A 207 -18.23 -3.83 18.88
CA SER A 207 -16.94 -3.69 19.56
C SER A 207 -15.76 -3.58 18.60
N TRP A 208 -15.93 -3.83 17.30
CA TRP A 208 -14.82 -3.77 16.35
C TRP A 208 -14.26 -2.37 16.26
N SER A 209 -12.95 -2.26 16.45
CA SER A 209 -12.24 -1.01 16.24
C SER A 209 -12.35 -0.59 14.77
N VAL A 210 -12.55 0.71 14.56
CA VAL A 210 -12.71 1.29 13.23
C VAL A 210 -12.12 2.69 13.20
N THR A 211 -11.47 3.01 12.08
CA THR A 211 -11.04 4.38 11.80
C THR A 211 -11.96 4.97 10.73
N ALA A 212 -12.39 6.22 10.92
CA ALA A 212 -13.05 6.97 9.87
C ALA A 212 -12.32 8.27 9.60
N ASP A 213 -12.05 8.53 8.33
CA ASP A 213 -11.54 9.82 7.87
C ASP A 213 -12.74 10.65 7.40
N VAL A 214 -12.99 11.76 8.10
CA VAL A 214 -14.11 12.68 7.86
C VAL A 214 -13.57 13.90 7.11
N TYR A 215 -13.88 13.97 5.81
CA TYR A 215 -13.40 15.02 4.92
C TYR A 215 -14.35 16.22 4.95
N TYR A 216 -13.78 17.41 5.09
CA TYR A 216 -14.50 18.68 5.06
C TYR A 216 -13.96 19.64 3.99
N THR A 217 -12.84 19.28 3.37
CA THR A 217 -12.36 19.77 2.07
C THR A 217 -11.88 18.56 1.26
N ASP A 218 -11.45 18.76 0.00
CA ASP A 218 -10.92 17.66 -0.81
C ASP A 218 -9.61 17.06 -0.27
N THR A 219 -8.85 17.84 0.52
CA THR A 219 -7.55 17.44 1.06
C THR A 219 -7.56 17.28 2.57
N ASP A 220 -8.41 18.01 3.28
CA ASP A 220 -8.41 18.05 4.73
C ASP A 220 -9.44 17.09 5.32
N SER A 221 -8.99 16.33 6.31
CA SER A 221 -9.83 15.39 7.03
C SER A 221 -9.50 15.36 8.51
N VAL A 222 -10.49 14.97 9.31
CA VAL A 222 -10.31 14.61 10.70
C VAL A 222 -10.39 13.09 10.80
N ARG A 223 -9.33 12.48 11.33
CA ARG A 223 -9.31 11.06 11.62
C ARG A 223 -9.91 10.80 12.98
N ILE A 224 -10.94 9.97 13.02
CA ILE A 224 -11.53 9.50 14.27
C ILE A 224 -11.28 7.99 14.44
N ASN A 225 -10.75 7.62 15.60
CA ASN A 225 -10.63 6.22 16.01
C ASN A 225 -11.77 5.93 16.98
N THR A 226 -12.60 4.94 16.65
CA THR A 226 -13.79 4.60 17.44
C THR A 226 -14.09 3.11 17.29
N VAL A 227 -15.27 2.69 17.72
CA VAL A 227 -15.81 1.34 17.48
C VAL A 227 -17.01 1.39 16.55
N TRP A 228 -17.26 0.30 15.82
CA TRP A 228 -18.34 0.22 14.84
C TRP A 228 -19.70 0.66 15.41
N GLY A 229 -20.03 0.24 16.64
CA GLY A 229 -21.29 0.57 17.29
C GLY A 229 -21.46 2.06 17.63
N ASN A 230 -20.38 2.84 17.65
CA ASN A 230 -20.41 4.29 17.91
C ASN A 230 -20.53 5.13 16.64
N LEU A 231 -20.39 4.52 15.45
CA LEU A 231 -20.65 5.21 14.19
C LEU A 231 -22.15 5.49 14.04
N PRO A 232 -22.55 6.63 13.44
CA PRO A 232 -23.96 6.89 13.20
C PRO A 232 -24.57 5.88 12.22
N ALA A 233 -25.87 5.60 12.38
CA ALA A 233 -26.56 4.54 11.65
C ALA A 233 -26.48 4.71 10.12
N TRP A 234 -26.56 5.94 9.60
CA TRP A 234 -26.45 6.21 8.16
C TRP A 234 -25.08 5.80 7.61
N LEU A 235 -24.00 6.03 8.37
CA LEU A 235 -22.64 5.69 7.96
C LEU A 235 -22.41 4.18 8.02
N GLN A 236 -22.97 3.51 9.04
CA GLN A 236 -22.96 2.06 9.11
C GLN A 236 -23.67 1.45 7.89
N GLN A 237 -24.85 1.98 7.53
CA GLN A 237 -25.61 1.53 6.37
C GLN A 237 -24.84 1.76 5.06
N GLU A 238 -24.22 2.93 4.87
CA GLU A 238 -23.42 3.24 3.68
C GLU A 238 -22.22 2.28 3.55
N ALA A 239 -21.49 2.05 4.65
CA ALA A 239 -20.37 1.12 4.67
C ALA A 239 -20.78 -0.35 4.44
N MET A 240 -21.98 -0.74 4.89
CA MET A 240 -22.59 -2.04 4.58
C MET A 240 -23.12 -2.11 3.14
N ALA A 241 -23.60 -1.02 2.56
CA ALA A 241 -24.08 -0.96 1.18
C ALA A 241 -22.93 -1.09 0.17
N MET A 242 -21.75 -0.54 0.50
CA MET A 242 -20.52 -0.80 -0.25
C MET A 242 -20.06 -2.26 -0.16
N ARG A 243 -20.55 -3.02 0.82
CA ARG A 243 -20.18 -4.43 1.05
C ARG A 243 -21.40 -5.30 1.29
N PRO A 244 -22.29 -5.50 0.30
CA PRO A 244 -23.51 -6.27 0.51
C PRO A 244 -23.18 -7.72 0.85
N VAL A 245 -24.07 -8.38 1.60
CA VAL A 245 -23.96 -9.80 1.88
C VAL A 245 -24.15 -10.57 0.57
N CYS A 246 -23.24 -11.49 0.25
CA CYS A 246 -23.36 -12.34 -0.92
C CYS A 246 -24.64 -13.19 -0.81
N SER A 247 -25.24 -13.54 -1.95
CA SER A 247 -26.38 -14.47 -2.02
C SER A 247 -26.19 -15.81 -1.30
N CYS A 248 -24.95 -16.27 -1.11
CA CYS A 248 -24.65 -17.50 -0.35
C CYS A 248 -24.71 -17.31 1.18
N GLY A 249 -24.82 -16.06 1.67
CA GLY A 249 -24.87 -15.71 3.10
C GLY A 249 -23.56 -15.85 3.87
N ARG A 250 -22.50 -16.43 3.28
CA ARG A 250 -21.24 -16.75 3.99
C ARG A 250 -20.34 -15.53 4.21
N GLN A 251 -20.29 -14.63 3.24
CA GLN A 251 -19.42 -13.45 3.24
C GLN A 251 -20.06 -12.30 2.48
N ARG A 252 -19.54 -11.09 2.69
CA ARG A 252 -19.86 -9.89 1.91
C ARG A 252 -19.01 -9.79 0.64
N VAL A 253 -19.49 -9.00 -0.31
CA VAL A 253 -18.80 -8.69 -1.58
C VAL A 253 -18.12 -7.34 -1.47
N ASP A 254 -16.83 -7.24 -1.75
CA ASP A 254 -16.07 -5.99 -1.63
C ASP A 254 -16.18 -5.14 -2.90
N ILE A 255 -17.35 -4.53 -3.17
CA ILE A 255 -17.63 -3.80 -4.42
C ILE A 255 -16.49 -2.83 -4.83
N PRO A 256 -15.92 -2.01 -3.92
CA PRO A 256 -14.83 -1.10 -4.29
C PRO A 256 -13.58 -1.77 -4.85
N ASN A 257 -13.35 -3.04 -4.50
CA ASN A 257 -12.18 -3.83 -4.88
C ASN A 257 -12.46 -4.85 -5.99
N VAL A 258 -13.72 -4.99 -6.44
CA VAL A 258 -14.11 -5.91 -7.52
C VAL A 258 -14.25 -5.13 -8.82
N SER A 259 -13.20 -5.14 -9.65
CA SER A 259 -13.16 -4.45 -10.94
C SER A 259 -13.66 -5.28 -12.14
N ASP A 260 -13.90 -6.57 -11.94
CA ASP A 260 -14.23 -7.53 -13.00
C ASP A 260 -15.74 -7.84 -13.11
N GLY A 261 -16.57 -7.03 -12.43
CA GLY A 261 -18.04 -7.16 -12.49
C GLY A 261 -18.59 -8.40 -11.77
N TYR A 262 -17.76 -9.14 -11.03
CA TYR A 262 -18.21 -10.33 -10.31
C TYR A 262 -19.11 -9.95 -9.11
N THR A 263 -20.29 -10.58 -9.01
CA THR A 263 -21.33 -10.17 -8.06
C THR A 263 -21.42 -11.03 -6.80
N HIS A 264 -20.56 -12.05 -6.65
CA HIS A 264 -20.54 -12.94 -5.49
C HIS A 264 -19.26 -12.77 -4.66
N CYS A 265 -19.22 -13.39 -3.46
CA CYS A 265 -18.04 -13.34 -2.59
C CYS A 265 -16.90 -14.20 -3.14
N GLU A 266 -15.70 -14.02 -2.59
CA GLU A 266 -14.50 -14.76 -3.01
C GLU A 266 -14.63 -16.27 -2.78
N LEU A 267 -15.36 -16.72 -1.74
CA LEU A 267 -15.62 -18.15 -1.54
C LEU A 267 -16.43 -18.75 -2.69
N CYS A 268 -17.53 -18.11 -3.09
CA CYS A 268 -18.29 -18.54 -4.28
C CYS A 268 -17.42 -18.50 -5.53
N ARG A 269 -16.58 -17.47 -5.65
CA ARG A 269 -15.68 -17.31 -6.79
C ARG A 269 -14.67 -18.46 -6.93
N ASN A 270 -14.17 -18.95 -5.81
CA ASN A 270 -13.19 -20.04 -5.77
C ASN A 270 -13.84 -21.42 -5.92
N GLU A 271 -15.13 -21.56 -5.63
CA GLU A 271 -15.89 -22.80 -5.86
C GLU A 271 -16.38 -22.91 -7.32
N GLU A 272 -16.39 -21.79 -8.05
CA GLU A 272 -16.86 -21.74 -9.42
C GLU A 272 -15.78 -22.15 -10.43
N GLY A 273 -16.12 -23.13 -11.27
CA GLY A 273 -15.30 -23.56 -12.38
C GLY A 273 -15.20 -22.52 -13.48
N CYS A 274 -14.05 -22.52 -14.17
CA CYS A 274 -13.94 -21.84 -15.46
C CYS A 274 -14.82 -22.56 -16.49
N ASP A 275 -15.72 -21.84 -17.16
CA ASP A 275 -16.60 -22.36 -18.22
C ASP A 275 -15.81 -22.95 -19.40
N HIS A 276 -14.54 -22.56 -19.54
CA HIS A 276 -13.68 -22.98 -20.64
C HIS A 276 -12.84 -24.23 -20.33
N CYS A 277 -12.23 -24.33 -19.14
CA CYS A 277 -11.35 -25.46 -18.78
C CYS A 277 -11.92 -26.37 -17.69
N GLY A 278 -13.07 -26.02 -17.09
CA GLY A 278 -13.72 -26.77 -16.03
C GLY A 278 -13.00 -26.77 -14.68
N ARG A 279 -11.85 -26.09 -14.56
CA ARG A 279 -11.07 -26.05 -13.31
C ARG A 279 -11.71 -25.06 -12.33
N GLY A 280 -12.03 -25.53 -11.12
CA GLY A 280 -12.58 -24.75 -10.00
C GLY A 280 -11.54 -23.93 -9.24
N ASP A 281 -10.30 -24.42 -9.15
CA ASP A 281 -9.28 -23.82 -8.27
C ASP A 281 -8.59 -22.57 -8.84
N THR A 282 -9.20 -21.89 -9.80
CA THR A 282 -8.60 -20.72 -10.47
C THR A 282 -9.53 -19.53 -10.40
N ARG A 283 -8.99 -18.36 -10.02
CA ARG A 283 -9.73 -17.11 -9.97
C ARG A 283 -10.36 -16.81 -11.33
N VAL A 284 -11.68 -17.01 -11.45
CA VAL A 284 -12.47 -16.73 -12.65
C VAL A 284 -12.89 -15.27 -12.70
N LYS A 285 -12.89 -14.64 -13.88
CA LYS A 285 -13.48 -13.32 -14.15
C LYS A 285 -14.71 -13.48 -15.04
N ILE A 286 -15.62 -12.51 -15.02
CA ILE A 286 -16.73 -12.49 -15.98
C ILE A 286 -16.24 -11.77 -17.26
N SER A 287 -16.25 -12.49 -18.37
CA SER A 287 -15.96 -11.96 -19.70
C SER A 287 -17.07 -12.40 -20.65
N ASP A 288 -17.77 -11.44 -21.26
CA ASP A 288 -18.95 -11.66 -22.11
C ASP A 288 -20.01 -12.60 -21.48
N GLY A 289 -20.24 -12.46 -20.16
CA GLY A 289 -21.22 -13.27 -19.42
C GLY A 289 -20.76 -14.69 -19.08
N LYS A 290 -19.52 -15.07 -19.38
CA LYS A 290 -18.92 -16.37 -19.05
C LYS A 290 -17.83 -16.23 -17.99
N LYS A 291 -17.62 -17.27 -17.18
CA LYS A 291 -16.61 -17.36 -16.14
C LYS A 291 -15.30 -17.91 -16.72
N ILE A 292 -14.30 -17.04 -16.89
CA ILE A 292 -13.05 -17.39 -17.56
C ILE A 292 -11.88 -17.19 -16.59
N CYS A 293 -11.03 -18.21 -16.42
CA CYS A 293 -9.81 -18.08 -15.61
C CYS A 293 -8.72 -17.31 -16.38
N SER A 294 -7.75 -16.75 -15.66
CA SER A 294 -6.64 -15.99 -16.27
C SER A 294 -5.87 -16.78 -17.33
N ALA A 295 -5.71 -18.10 -17.16
CA ALA A 295 -5.06 -18.96 -18.14
C ALA A 295 -5.87 -19.12 -19.44
N CYS A 296 -7.20 -19.01 -19.38
CA CYS A 296 -8.09 -19.12 -20.53
C CYS A 296 -8.46 -17.75 -21.13
N GLU A 297 -8.08 -16.64 -20.49
CA GLU A 297 -8.41 -15.27 -20.92
C GLU A 297 -7.88 -15.00 -22.33
N GLN A 298 -6.58 -15.25 -22.57
CA GLN A 298 -5.96 -15.10 -23.89
C GLN A 298 -6.66 -15.98 -24.94
N MET A 299 -7.04 -17.21 -24.59
CA MET A 299 -7.68 -18.11 -25.54
C MET A 299 -9.11 -17.66 -25.89
N ALA A 300 -9.86 -17.18 -24.91
CA ALA A 300 -11.21 -16.65 -25.11
C ALA A 300 -11.19 -15.42 -26.02
N GLU A 301 -10.21 -14.53 -25.86
CA GLU A 301 -9.98 -13.40 -26.77
C GLU A 301 -9.68 -13.87 -28.20
N GLN A 302 -8.84 -14.89 -28.37
CA GLN A 302 -8.57 -15.44 -29.70
C GLN A 302 -9.83 -16.05 -30.33
N ILE A 303 -10.66 -16.78 -29.57
CA ILE A 303 -11.92 -17.33 -30.07
C ILE A 303 -12.83 -16.20 -30.55
N LYS A 304 -13.01 -15.16 -29.74
CA LYS A 304 -13.82 -13.99 -30.11
C LYS A 304 -13.28 -13.30 -31.36
N HIS A 305 -11.97 -13.13 -31.46
CA HIS A 305 -11.34 -12.52 -32.63
C HIS A 305 -11.53 -13.39 -33.89
N ALA A 306 -11.40 -14.72 -33.77
CA ALA A 306 -11.69 -15.65 -34.86
C ALA A 306 -13.15 -15.58 -35.30
N GLU A 307 -14.08 -15.51 -34.35
CA GLU A 307 -15.52 -15.41 -34.64
C GLU A 307 -15.87 -14.12 -35.39
N GLN A 308 -15.28 -12.99 -34.99
CA GLN A 308 -15.50 -11.69 -35.61
C GLN A 308 -14.87 -11.57 -37.00
N LYS A 309 -13.65 -12.10 -37.19
CA LYS A 309 -12.92 -11.95 -38.46
C LYS A 309 -13.32 -12.99 -39.50
N LEU A 310 -13.71 -14.18 -39.06
CA LEU A 310 -14.05 -15.29 -39.93
C LEU A 310 -15.55 -15.54 -39.85
N GLU A 311 -16.31 -14.68 -40.54
CA GLU A 311 -17.76 -14.79 -40.62
C GLU A 311 -18.21 -16.13 -41.23
N PRO A 312 -19.44 -16.62 -40.94
CA PRO A 312 -19.92 -17.91 -41.45
C PRO A 312 -19.77 -18.08 -42.97
N ALA A 313 -20.02 -17.03 -43.76
CA ALA A 313 -19.85 -17.07 -45.22
C ALA A 313 -18.39 -17.23 -45.66
N ALA A 314 -17.44 -16.60 -44.94
CA ALA A 314 -16.01 -16.76 -45.19
C ALA A 314 -15.54 -18.17 -44.81
N ARG A 315 -16.03 -18.72 -43.69
CA ARG A 315 -15.76 -20.12 -43.29
C ARG A 315 -16.20 -21.11 -44.36
N GLN A 316 -17.40 -20.92 -44.90
CA GLN A 316 -17.93 -21.75 -45.97
C GLN A 316 -17.08 -21.66 -47.23
N THR A 317 -16.66 -20.45 -47.62
CA THR A 317 -15.80 -20.23 -48.80
C THR A 317 -14.48 -20.98 -48.70
N VAL A 318 -13.81 -20.89 -47.54
CA VAL A 318 -12.56 -21.60 -47.27
C VAL A 318 -12.76 -23.12 -47.29
N ALA A 319 -13.83 -23.61 -46.69
CA ALA A 319 -14.14 -25.03 -46.66
C ALA A 319 -14.44 -25.60 -48.04
N ASP A 320 -15.17 -24.87 -48.89
CA ASP A 320 -15.46 -25.26 -50.26
C ASP A 320 -14.18 -25.24 -51.12
N GLU A 321 -13.29 -24.27 -50.88
CA GLU A 321 -11.96 -24.26 -51.50
C GLU A 321 -11.13 -25.47 -51.10
N ALA A 322 -11.08 -25.82 -49.81
CA ALA A 322 -10.38 -27.00 -49.31
C ALA A 322 -10.92 -28.29 -49.94
N LYS A 323 -12.24 -28.48 -49.98
CA LYS A 323 -12.89 -29.62 -50.65
C LYS A 323 -12.55 -29.69 -52.13
N ARG A 324 -12.53 -28.54 -52.82
CA ARG A 324 -12.17 -28.46 -54.25
C ARG A 324 -10.73 -28.89 -54.50
N LEU A 325 -9.80 -28.47 -53.64
CA LEU A 325 -8.38 -28.86 -53.74
C LEU A 325 -8.20 -30.36 -53.47
N LEU A 326 -8.91 -30.90 -52.47
CA LEU A 326 -8.91 -32.33 -52.13
C LEU A 326 -9.50 -33.22 -53.22
N ALA A 327 -10.42 -32.70 -54.04
CA ALA A 327 -10.94 -33.43 -55.21
C ALA A 327 -9.90 -33.57 -56.35
N GLY A 328 -8.82 -32.80 -56.32
CA GLY A 328 -7.69 -32.91 -57.24
C GLY A 328 -6.62 -33.91 -56.79
N LYS A 329 -5.55 -34.02 -57.57
CA LYS A 329 -4.36 -34.80 -57.20
C LYS A 329 -3.37 -33.92 -56.43
N ALA A 330 -3.18 -34.21 -55.14
CA ALA A 330 -2.16 -33.58 -54.31
C ALA A 330 -0.80 -34.26 -54.51
N VAL A 331 0.26 -33.47 -54.63
CA VAL A 331 1.65 -33.97 -54.67
C VAL A 331 2.56 -33.10 -53.81
N PRO A 332 3.57 -33.68 -53.14
CA PRO A 332 4.53 -32.92 -52.35
C PRO A 332 5.44 -32.07 -53.25
N ARG A 333 6.07 -31.06 -52.65
CA ARG A 333 6.91 -30.05 -53.31
C ARG A 333 7.78 -30.58 -54.44
N GLU A 334 8.67 -31.54 -54.16
CA GLU A 334 9.67 -32.04 -55.11
C GLU A 334 9.00 -32.60 -56.38
N ALA A 335 7.98 -33.43 -56.21
CA ALA A 335 7.24 -34.01 -57.34
C ALA A 335 6.40 -32.95 -58.07
N GLY A 336 5.77 -32.03 -57.34
CA GLY A 336 4.95 -30.96 -57.91
C GLY A 336 5.76 -29.99 -58.78
N GLU A 337 6.94 -29.59 -58.33
CA GLU A 337 7.86 -28.72 -59.08
C GLU A 337 8.36 -29.41 -60.36
N ILE A 338 8.69 -30.70 -60.31
CA ILE A 338 9.08 -31.49 -61.51
C ILE A 338 7.93 -31.55 -62.52
N ILE A 339 6.71 -31.83 -62.06
CA ILE A 339 5.51 -31.89 -62.93
C ILE A 339 5.25 -30.51 -63.54
N LEU A 340 5.33 -29.43 -62.75
CA LEU A 340 5.16 -28.07 -63.24
C LEU A 340 6.23 -27.69 -64.28
N ALA A 341 7.50 -27.99 -64.02
CA ALA A 341 8.60 -27.74 -64.96
C ALA A 341 8.42 -28.51 -66.27
N SER A 342 7.83 -29.71 -66.22
CA SER A 342 7.54 -30.52 -67.40
C SER A 342 6.33 -30.01 -68.22
N LEU A 343 5.47 -29.19 -67.60
CA LEU A 343 4.23 -28.65 -68.21
C LEU A 343 4.35 -27.19 -68.66
N LEU A 344 5.47 -26.51 -68.35
CA LEU A 344 5.73 -25.11 -68.64
C LEU A 344 6.86 -24.99 -69.67
N ASP A 345 6.61 -24.33 -70.81
CA ASP A 345 7.67 -23.96 -71.74
C ASP A 345 8.62 -22.97 -71.04
N ALA A 346 9.92 -23.25 -71.12
CA ALA A 346 11.01 -22.76 -70.27
C ALA A 346 11.25 -21.23 -70.18
N ALA A 347 10.35 -20.36 -70.66
CA ALA A 347 10.68 -18.96 -70.95
C ALA A 347 9.85 -17.88 -70.20
N ARG A 348 8.84 -18.19 -69.37
CA ARG A 348 8.16 -17.17 -68.55
C ARG A 348 7.77 -17.68 -67.15
N ASP A 349 8.44 -17.10 -66.14
CA ASP A 349 8.08 -17.06 -64.71
C ASP A 349 8.26 -18.32 -63.83
N SER A 350 9.43 -18.98 -63.92
CA SER A 350 9.77 -20.14 -63.06
C SER A 350 9.86 -19.83 -61.56
N VAL A 351 10.14 -18.58 -61.17
CA VAL A 351 10.30 -18.18 -59.77
C VAL A 351 8.95 -17.95 -59.07
N GLU A 352 7.88 -17.65 -59.82
CA GLU A 352 6.56 -17.34 -59.24
C GLU A 352 5.77 -18.61 -58.86
N CYS A 353 6.05 -19.74 -59.51
CA CYS A 353 5.31 -20.99 -59.35
C CYS A 353 5.99 -22.04 -58.43
N ALA A 354 7.17 -21.74 -57.89
CA ALA A 354 7.98 -22.67 -57.08
C ALA A 354 7.94 -22.34 -55.58
N GLY A 355 8.34 -23.30 -54.72
CA GLY A 355 8.55 -23.07 -53.29
C GLY A 355 7.34 -23.33 -52.38
N PHE A 356 6.27 -23.94 -52.89
CA PHE A 356 5.13 -24.36 -52.07
C PHE A 356 5.37 -25.73 -51.45
N ALA A 357 4.80 -25.99 -50.26
CA ALA A 357 4.92 -27.30 -49.62
C ALA A 357 4.15 -28.38 -50.41
N TRP A 358 2.99 -28.01 -50.95
CA TRP A 358 2.08 -28.90 -51.65
C TRP A 358 1.55 -28.26 -52.93
N TYR A 359 1.39 -29.09 -53.95
CA TYR A 359 0.79 -28.73 -55.24
C TYR A 359 -0.46 -29.57 -55.49
N TYR A 360 -1.54 -28.89 -55.89
CA TYR A 360 -2.83 -29.52 -56.15
C TYR A 360 -3.21 -29.36 -57.61
N PHE A 361 -3.31 -30.48 -58.33
CA PHE A 361 -3.67 -30.55 -59.74
C PHE A 361 -5.16 -30.87 -59.87
N CYS A 362 -5.96 -29.85 -60.18
CA CYS A 362 -7.41 -29.94 -60.26
C CYS A 362 -7.88 -29.70 -61.70
N VAL A 363 -9.12 -30.08 -62.02
CA VAL A 363 -9.76 -29.74 -63.31
C VAL A 363 -9.84 -28.23 -63.52
N SER A 364 -9.99 -27.49 -62.43
CA SER A 364 -10.02 -26.03 -62.44
C SER A 364 -8.63 -25.39 -62.62
N GLY A 365 -7.52 -26.13 -62.49
CA GLY A 365 -6.18 -25.55 -62.60
C GLY A 365 -5.19 -26.15 -61.61
N VAL A 366 -4.00 -25.53 -61.53
CA VAL A 366 -2.94 -25.93 -60.60
C VAL A 366 -2.82 -24.88 -59.49
N PHE A 367 -2.72 -25.35 -58.25
CA PHE A 367 -2.68 -24.51 -57.05
C PHE A 367 -1.47 -24.87 -56.18
N GLY A 368 -0.85 -23.86 -55.58
CA GLY A 368 0.20 -23.99 -54.58
C GLY A 368 -0.35 -23.69 -53.19
N SER A 369 -0.02 -24.54 -52.22
CA SER A 369 -0.46 -24.36 -50.83
C SER A 369 0.63 -24.75 -49.83
N LYS A 370 0.60 -24.11 -48.67
CA LYS A 370 1.35 -24.53 -47.48
C LYS A 370 0.69 -25.72 -46.77
N PHE A 371 -0.61 -25.95 -46.98
CA PHE A 371 -1.38 -26.97 -46.28
C PHE A 371 -1.24 -28.34 -46.93
N SER A 372 -1.02 -29.36 -46.10
CA SER A 372 -1.08 -30.77 -46.52
C SER A 372 -2.53 -31.21 -46.78
N PRO A 373 -2.74 -32.36 -47.45
CA PRO A 373 -4.08 -32.90 -47.66
C PRO A 373 -4.86 -33.06 -46.34
N GLU A 374 -4.22 -33.55 -45.29
CA GLU A 374 -4.83 -33.75 -43.97
C GLU A 374 -5.25 -32.42 -43.34
N ALA A 375 -4.43 -31.37 -43.49
CA ALA A 375 -4.77 -30.04 -43.03
C ALA A 375 -5.98 -29.46 -43.79
N LEU A 376 -6.12 -29.74 -45.09
CA LEU A 376 -7.29 -29.36 -45.87
C LEU A 376 -8.56 -30.12 -45.45
N GLU A 377 -8.45 -31.39 -45.06
CA GLU A 377 -9.59 -32.14 -44.51
C GLU A 377 -10.12 -31.48 -43.22
N ILE A 378 -9.20 -31.03 -42.36
CA ILE A 378 -9.55 -30.29 -41.14
C ILE A 378 -10.19 -28.94 -41.50
N LEU A 379 -9.62 -28.19 -42.45
CA LEU A 379 -10.19 -26.90 -42.89
C LEU A 379 -11.55 -27.05 -43.60
N ALA A 380 -11.85 -28.21 -44.19
CA ALA A 380 -13.18 -28.49 -44.75
C ALA A 380 -14.28 -28.57 -43.66
N LEU A 381 -13.90 -28.74 -42.38
CA LEU A 381 -14.80 -28.74 -41.21
C LEU A 381 -14.95 -27.36 -40.56
N LEU A 382 -14.26 -26.34 -41.06
CA LEU A 382 -14.30 -24.97 -40.54
C LEU A 382 -15.71 -24.37 -40.32
N PRO A 383 -16.75 -24.64 -41.14
CA PRO A 383 -18.07 -24.07 -40.93
C PRO A 383 -18.75 -24.54 -39.65
N VAL A 384 -18.42 -25.74 -39.16
CA VAL A 384 -18.96 -26.32 -37.93
C VAL A 384 -18.00 -26.18 -36.74
N ALA A 385 -16.81 -25.64 -36.94
CA ALA A 385 -15.83 -25.47 -35.89
C ALA A 385 -16.28 -24.41 -34.87
N GLN A 386 -16.09 -24.73 -33.58
CA GLN A 386 -16.41 -23.85 -32.44
C GLN A 386 -15.24 -23.83 -31.45
N GLY A 387 -15.21 -22.81 -30.59
CA GLY A 387 -14.25 -22.69 -29.49
C GLY A 387 -12.80 -22.82 -29.95
N ASN A 388 -12.01 -23.63 -29.24
CA ASN A 388 -10.58 -23.83 -29.52
C ASN A 388 -10.28 -24.28 -30.94
N GLY A 389 -11.12 -25.16 -31.50
CA GLY A 389 -10.94 -25.67 -32.87
C GLY A 389 -11.01 -24.53 -33.89
N LEU A 390 -11.99 -23.63 -33.72
CA LEU A 390 -12.16 -22.47 -34.58
C LEU A 390 -10.95 -21.53 -34.52
N ALA A 391 -10.49 -21.17 -33.33
CA ALA A 391 -9.34 -20.27 -33.18
C ALA A 391 -8.05 -20.85 -33.80
N ARG A 392 -7.82 -22.15 -33.65
CA ARG A 392 -6.66 -22.83 -34.26
C ARG A 392 -6.74 -22.87 -35.79
N MET A 393 -7.89 -23.25 -36.34
CA MET A 393 -8.10 -23.26 -37.79
C MET A 393 -8.01 -21.84 -38.38
N ALA A 394 -8.55 -20.83 -37.70
CA ALA A 394 -8.41 -19.43 -38.09
C ALA A 394 -6.94 -18.99 -38.07
N GLY A 395 -6.17 -19.43 -37.07
CA GLY A 395 -4.72 -19.21 -36.97
C GLY A 395 -3.95 -19.76 -38.16
N TRP A 396 -4.34 -20.94 -38.68
CA TRP A 396 -3.70 -21.52 -39.87
C TRP A 396 -3.86 -20.64 -41.10
N LEU A 397 -5.01 -19.97 -41.23
CA LEU A 397 -5.36 -19.12 -42.36
C LEU A 397 -4.70 -17.74 -42.32
N ILE A 398 -4.04 -17.37 -41.22
CA ILE A 398 -3.31 -16.10 -41.13
C ILE A 398 -2.28 -16.03 -42.26
N GLY A 399 -2.34 -14.94 -43.01
CA GLY A 399 -1.43 -14.71 -44.12
C GLY A 399 -1.73 -15.49 -45.40
N GLY A 400 -2.82 -16.27 -45.42
CA GLY A 400 -3.26 -17.07 -46.56
C GLY A 400 -2.57 -18.44 -46.63
N GLY A 401 -3.23 -19.38 -47.30
CA GLY A 401 -2.72 -20.72 -47.57
C GLY A 401 -1.75 -20.79 -48.75
N GLY A 402 -1.75 -19.77 -49.62
CA GLY A 402 -0.85 -19.66 -50.76
C GLY A 402 0.53 -19.10 -50.42
N ARG A 403 1.10 -19.43 -49.26
CA ARG A 403 2.46 -19.02 -48.86
C ARG A 403 3.48 -20.08 -49.21
N ARG A 404 4.71 -19.63 -49.47
CA ARG A 404 5.86 -20.50 -49.73
C ARG A 404 6.50 -20.98 -48.44
N VAL A 405 7.23 -22.09 -48.51
CA VAL A 405 7.94 -22.67 -47.35
C VAL A 405 8.84 -21.63 -46.68
N SER A 406 9.63 -20.89 -47.46
CA SER A 406 10.54 -19.85 -46.96
C SER A 406 9.83 -18.68 -46.26
N GLU A 407 8.57 -18.44 -46.57
CA GLU A 407 7.74 -17.40 -45.94
C GLU A 407 7.08 -17.89 -44.65
N CYS A 408 6.94 -19.22 -44.51
CA CYS A 408 6.26 -19.86 -43.38
C CYS A 408 7.19 -20.15 -42.20
N GLU A 409 8.45 -20.53 -42.46
CA GLU A 409 9.38 -21.10 -41.47
C GLU A 409 9.56 -20.27 -40.18
N ASN A 410 9.49 -18.94 -40.28
CA ASN A 410 9.83 -18.04 -39.18
C ASN A 410 8.62 -17.44 -38.43
N SER A 411 7.43 -17.44 -39.01
CA SER A 411 6.29 -16.69 -38.44
C SER A 411 4.91 -17.33 -38.60
N ASP A 412 4.78 -18.43 -39.34
CA ASP A 412 3.48 -19.01 -39.65
C ASP A 412 3.01 -20.00 -38.57
N TYR A 413 1.81 -19.75 -38.04
CA TYR A 413 1.23 -20.55 -36.97
C TYR A 413 0.99 -22.01 -37.39
N PHE A 414 0.55 -22.26 -38.63
CA PHE A 414 0.38 -23.63 -39.13
C PHE A 414 1.73 -24.34 -39.19
N TRP A 415 2.77 -23.69 -39.71
CA TRP A 415 4.11 -24.28 -39.81
C TRP A 415 4.68 -24.67 -38.44
N LYS A 416 4.62 -23.75 -37.46
CA LYS A 416 5.12 -24.02 -36.11
C LYS A 416 4.38 -25.17 -35.42
N THR A 417 3.06 -25.22 -35.55
CA THR A 417 2.25 -26.20 -34.82
C THR A 417 2.19 -27.55 -35.51
N GLN A 418 1.98 -27.59 -36.83
CA GLN A 418 1.76 -28.85 -37.57
C GLN A 418 3.03 -29.43 -38.18
N VAL A 419 4.01 -28.61 -38.54
CA VAL A 419 5.27 -29.08 -39.15
C VAL A 419 6.38 -29.23 -38.10
N GLN A 420 6.53 -28.26 -37.20
CA GLN A 420 7.55 -28.29 -36.15
C GLN A 420 7.09 -28.91 -34.83
N GLY A 421 5.79 -29.20 -34.66
CA GLY A 421 5.23 -29.83 -33.46
C GLY A 421 5.24 -28.95 -32.20
N LYS A 422 5.29 -27.62 -32.35
CA LYS A 422 5.29 -26.68 -31.21
C LYS A 422 3.88 -26.46 -30.66
N GLU A 423 3.75 -26.41 -29.34
CA GLU A 423 2.52 -25.98 -28.67
C GLU A 423 2.51 -24.46 -28.52
N GLU A 424 1.90 -23.76 -29.47
CA GLU A 424 1.71 -22.30 -29.44
C GLU A 424 0.22 -21.92 -29.56
N LEU A 425 -0.15 -20.77 -29.00
CA LEU A 425 -1.45 -20.14 -29.24
C LEU A 425 -1.42 -19.33 -30.53
N PRO A 426 -2.53 -19.28 -31.30
CA PRO A 426 -2.59 -18.46 -32.51
C PRO A 426 -2.54 -16.98 -32.12
N ASP A 427 -1.68 -16.19 -32.79
CA ASP A 427 -1.70 -14.73 -32.70
C ASP A 427 -2.56 -14.18 -33.83
N LEU A 428 -3.88 -14.07 -33.63
CA LEU A 428 -4.83 -13.69 -34.68
C LEU A 428 -4.75 -12.21 -35.11
N ARG A 429 -3.63 -11.51 -34.93
CA ARG A 429 -3.44 -10.14 -35.47
C ARG A 429 -3.51 -10.15 -37.01
N TRP A 430 -4.71 -9.92 -37.51
CA TRP A 430 -5.06 -10.08 -38.92
C TRP A 430 -4.64 -8.86 -39.73
N ASN A 431 -3.49 -8.93 -40.41
CA ASN A 431 -2.94 -7.83 -41.20
C ASN A 431 -3.01 -8.02 -42.74
N ALA A 432 -3.71 -9.04 -43.27
CA ALA A 432 -3.62 -9.39 -44.71
C ALA A 432 -4.92 -10.06 -45.28
N PRO A 433 -5.04 -10.32 -46.59
CA PRO A 433 -6.31 -10.36 -47.35
C PRO A 433 -7.19 -11.60 -47.08
N THR A 434 -8.34 -11.66 -47.76
CA THR A 434 -9.40 -12.68 -47.66
C THR A 434 -8.83 -14.09 -47.42
N PRO A 435 -9.31 -14.82 -46.39
CA PRO A 435 -8.79 -16.15 -46.07
C PRO A 435 -8.98 -17.11 -47.25
N SER A 436 -7.92 -17.83 -47.59
CA SER A 436 -7.88 -18.79 -48.70
C SER A 436 -6.94 -19.95 -48.36
N CYS A 437 -7.22 -21.13 -48.91
CA CYS A 437 -6.41 -22.33 -48.69
C CYS A 437 -5.20 -22.44 -49.63
N ALA A 438 -5.17 -21.73 -50.76
CA ALA A 438 -4.11 -21.88 -51.75
C ALA A 438 -4.02 -20.65 -52.65
N VAL A 439 -2.91 -20.50 -53.36
CA VAL A 439 -2.80 -19.56 -54.48
C VAL A 439 -2.89 -20.34 -55.79
N ARG A 440 -3.63 -19.80 -56.74
CA ARG A 440 -3.73 -20.40 -58.07
C ARG A 440 -2.51 -20.04 -58.90
N LEU A 441 -1.86 -21.06 -59.45
CA LEU A 441 -0.69 -20.93 -60.32
C LEU A 441 -1.09 -20.98 -61.80
N ARG A 442 -2.13 -21.74 -62.17
CA ARG A 442 -2.56 -21.89 -63.58
C ARG A 442 -4.07 -22.16 -63.74
N GLY A 443 -4.61 -21.82 -64.91
CA GLY A 443 -5.99 -22.13 -65.37
C GLY A 443 -6.90 -20.88 -65.57
N PRO A 444 -8.08 -21.02 -66.20
CA PRO A 444 -8.98 -19.89 -66.50
C PRO A 444 -9.60 -19.26 -65.23
N ILE A 445 -9.44 -17.94 -65.05
CA ILE A 445 -9.83 -17.16 -63.85
C ILE A 445 -11.30 -17.33 -63.43
N ARG A 446 -12.20 -17.75 -64.33
CA ARG A 446 -13.62 -18.05 -64.04
C ARG A 446 -13.96 -19.52 -64.31
N PRO A 447 -14.85 -20.14 -63.50
CA PRO A 447 -15.52 -21.37 -63.93
C PRO A 447 -16.24 -21.11 -65.27
N PRO A 448 -16.34 -22.11 -66.17
CA PRO A 448 -17.16 -21.96 -67.36
C PRO A 448 -18.57 -21.59 -66.93
N LYS A 449 -19.10 -20.50 -67.51
CA LYS A 449 -20.48 -20.08 -67.34
C LYS A 449 -21.37 -21.29 -67.67
N PRO A 450 -22.27 -21.75 -66.78
CA PRO A 450 -23.15 -22.86 -67.13
C PRO A 450 -23.89 -22.49 -68.42
N PRO A 451 -24.14 -23.47 -69.32
CA PRO A 451 -24.83 -23.21 -70.57
C PRO A 451 -26.16 -22.52 -70.26
N ALA A 452 -26.42 -21.41 -70.96
CA ALA A 452 -27.64 -20.64 -70.78
C ALA A 452 -28.84 -21.52 -71.14
N THR A 453 -29.47 -22.12 -70.14
CA THR A 453 -30.80 -22.68 -70.28
C THR A 453 -31.75 -21.52 -70.51
N LYS A 454 -32.24 -21.39 -71.75
CA LYS A 454 -33.37 -20.54 -72.11
C LYS A 454 -34.53 -20.83 -71.16
N PRO A 455 -35.21 -19.82 -70.60
CA PRO A 455 -36.42 -20.07 -69.83
C PRO A 455 -37.52 -20.52 -70.79
N ALA A 456 -37.87 -21.80 -70.73
CA ALA A 456 -39.16 -22.27 -71.23
C ALA A 456 -40.22 -21.80 -70.23
N GLY A 457 -41.17 -21.02 -70.71
CA GLY A 457 -42.30 -20.56 -69.92
C GLY A 457 -43.14 -21.74 -69.42
N ALA A 458 -43.48 -21.71 -68.15
CA ALA A 458 -44.62 -22.42 -67.61
C ALA A 458 -45.20 -21.63 -66.43
N LYS A 459 -46.50 -21.38 -66.52
CA LYS A 459 -47.35 -20.75 -65.51
C LYS A 459 -47.32 -21.53 -64.17
N PRO A 460 -47.66 -20.87 -63.05
CA PRO A 460 -47.65 -21.47 -61.73
C PRO A 460 -48.90 -22.32 -61.50
N PRO A 461 -48.85 -23.28 -60.57
CA PRO A 461 -50.00 -23.57 -59.74
C PRO A 461 -49.69 -23.22 -58.28
N GLU A 462 -50.65 -22.52 -57.70
CA GLU A 462 -50.89 -22.42 -56.28
C GLU A 462 -50.95 -23.81 -55.65
N THR A 463 -50.35 -23.98 -54.47
CA THR A 463 -50.96 -24.74 -53.37
C THR A 463 -50.22 -24.50 -52.07
N THR A 464 -50.97 -23.94 -51.14
CA THR A 464 -50.89 -24.08 -49.68
C THR A 464 -50.46 -25.50 -49.27
N THR A 465 -49.67 -25.63 -48.19
CA THR A 465 -49.90 -26.57 -47.05
C THR A 465 -48.70 -26.60 -46.07
N THR A 466 -49.02 -26.19 -44.83
CA THR A 466 -48.48 -26.50 -43.49
C THR A 466 -47.00 -26.76 -43.21
N ALA A 467 -46.55 -26.01 -42.19
CA ALA A 467 -45.42 -26.30 -41.32
C ALA A 467 -45.57 -27.63 -40.56
N SER A 468 -44.47 -28.38 -40.51
CA SER A 468 -44.07 -29.30 -39.43
C SER A 468 -42.53 -29.36 -39.53
N GLY A 469 -41.76 -29.02 -38.50
CA GLY A 469 -41.61 -29.80 -37.27
C GLY A 469 -40.47 -30.80 -37.46
N PHE A 470 -39.22 -30.31 -37.46
CA PHE A 470 -38.02 -31.17 -37.53
C PHE A 470 -37.44 -31.30 -36.12
N ASP A 471 -37.68 -32.46 -35.52
CA ASP A 471 -37.25 -32.86 -34.17
C ASP A 471 -35.89 -33.57 -34.28
N LEU A 472 -34.91 -33.10 -33.50
CA LEU A 472 -33.51 -33.53 -33.49
C LEU A 472 -33.21 -34.57 -32.38
N SER A 473 -34.23 -35.20 -31.79
CA SER A 473 -34.07 -36.12 -30.65
C SER A 473 -33.68 -37.57 -30.99
N GLN A 474 -33.34 -37.92 -32.25
CA GLN A 474 -33.07 -39.32 -32.64
C GLN A 474 -31.60 -39.74 -32.84
N LEU A 475 -30.59 -38.96 -32.42
CA LEU A 475 -29.18 -39.31 -32.68
C LEU A 475 -28.36 -39.94 -31.55
N PHE A 476 -28.92 -40.16 -30.35
CA PHE A 476 -28.17 -40.85 -29.28
C PHE A 476 -29.03 -41.85 -28.50
N GLY A 477 -29.19 -43.05 -29.06
CA GLY A 477 -29.67 -44.23 -28.35
C GLY A 477 -28.51 -45.12 -27.92
N GLY A 478 -28.00 -44.92 -26.70
CA GLY A 478 -27.04 -45.82 -26.05
C GLY A 478 -27.62 -46.29 -24.72
N GLN A 479 -28.21 -47.49 -24.70
CA GLN A 479 -28.69 -48.16 -23.50
C GLN A 479 -27.50 -48.65 -22.64
N ALA A 480 -27.48 -48.28 -21.36
CA ALA A 480 -26.76 -49.01 -20.33
C ALA A 480 -27.76 -49.58 -19.31
N HIS A 481 -27.86 -50.90 -19.28
CA HIS A 481 -28.57 -51.66 -18.26
C HIS A 481 -27.85 -51.58 -16.92
N VAL A 482 -28.56 -51.24 -15.84
CA VAL A 482 -28.22 -51.65 -14.48
C VAL A 482 -29.44 -52.37 -13.90
N ARG A 483 -29.24 -53.65 -13.57
CA ARG A 483 -30.18 -54.47 -12.81
C ARG A 483 -30.15 -54.06 -11.34
N LYS A 484 -31.31 -54.26 -10.71
CA LYS A 484 -31.63 -54.10 -9.28
C LYS A 484 -30.56 -54.64 -8.33
#